data_AF-A0A1F2X0G1-F1
#
_entry.id   AF-A0A1F2X0G1-F1
#
_cell.length_a   1.000
_cell.length_b   1.000
_cell.length_c   1.000
_cell.angle_alpha   90.00
_cell.angle_beta   90.00
_cell.angle_gamma   90.00
#
_symmetry.space_group_name_H-M   'P 1'
#
loop_
_entity.id
_entity.type
_entity.pdbx_description
1 polymer ?
#
loop_
_entity_poly.entity_id
_entity_poly.type
_entity_poly.pdbx_seq_one_letter_code
_entity_poly.pdbx_strand_id
1 'polypeptide(L)'
;FSLSIACILHDYGKIFSYNELVRIAEENKLEISSFELKSPPLLHGFIGDYLVSRDFNISEPKILKAIKFHTIGYCDMSPEDKILFISDKIEKSRNYDGAECLRALALKNINLCLLEVYKNNIIYITKGNNLMHPDTVRIWNNICGGI
;
A
#
# COMPACT_ATOMS: atom_id res chain seq x y z
N PHE A 1 12.92 15.11 -1.63
CA PHE A 1 11.96 14.01 -1.80
C PHE A 1 10.58 14.61 -1.92
N SER A 2 9.85 14.33 -2.99
CA SER A 2 8.51 14.89 -3.17
C SER A 2 7.47 13.82 -2.87
N LEU A 3 7.14 13.64 -1.59
CA LEU A 3 6.05 12.76 -1.12
C LEU A 3 4.75 13.01 -1.90
N SER A 4 4.49 14.26 -2.27
CA SER A 4 3.35 14.67 -3.08
C SER A 4 3.23 13.92 -4.40
N ILE A 5 4.35 13.61 -5.08
CA ILE A 5 4.35 12.85 -6.33
C ILE A 5 3.85 11.43 -6.08
N ALA A 6 4.37 10.78 -5.03
CA ALA A 6 3.90 9.45 -4.64
C ALA A 6 2.41 9.49 -4.24
N CYS A 7 1.96 10.50 -3.50
CA CYS A 7 0.53 10.66 -3.16
C CYS A 7 -0.37 10.82 -4.38
N ILE A 8 0.06 11.56 -5.42
CA ILE A 8 -0.73 11.73 -6.64
C ILE A 8 -0.75 10.44 -7.48
N LEU A 9 0.36 9.71 -7.52
CA LEU A 9 0.55 8.60 -8.45
C LEU A 9 0.41 7.20 -7.82
N HIS A 10 0.23 7.07 -6.50
CA HIS A 10 0.18 5.76 -5.82
C HIS A 10 -0.84 4.80 -6.44
N ASP A 11 -1.97 5.33 -6.90
CA ASP A 11 -3.06 4.59 -7.49
C ASP A 11 -3.04 4.57 -9.03
N TYR A 12 -1.98 5.03 -9.70
CA TYR A 12 -1.90 5.08 -11.16
C TYR A 12 -2.18 3.71 -11.82
N GLY A 13 -1.74 2.62 -11.18
CA GLY A 13 -2.01 1.26 -11.64
C GLY A 13 -3.50 0.88 -11.67
N LYS A 14 -4.38 1.57 -10.92
CA LYS A 14 -5.84 1.27 -10.90
C LYS A 14 -6.53 1.61 -12.22
N ILE A 15 -5.89 2.40 -13.09
CA ILE A 15 -6.41 2.72 -14.42
C ILE A 15 -6.41 1.47 -15.33
N PHE A 16 -5.51 0.53 -15.07
CA PHE A 16 -5.35 -0.68 -15.85
C PHE A 16 -6.20 -1.81 -15.29
N SER A 17 -6.78 -2.61 -16.19
CA SER A 17 -7.46 -3.85 -15.81
C SER A 17 -6.48 -4.90 -15.29
N TYR A 18 -6.99 -5.88 -14.54
CA TYR A 18 -6.20 -7.02 -14.08
C TYR A 18 -5.41 -7.70 -15.21
N ASN A 19 -6.06 -7.98 -16.34
CA ASN A 19 -5.42 -8.65 -17.47
C ASN A 19 -4.32 -7.78 -18.10
N GLU A 20 -4.50 -6.46 -18.15
CA GLU A 20 -3.46 -5.54 -18.62
C GLU A 20 -2.27 -5.52 -17.67
N LEU A 21 -2.50 -5.46 -16.36
CA LEU A 21 -1.45 -5.51 -15.35
C LEU A 21 -0.64 -6.81 -15.44
N VAL A 22 -1.31 -7.97 -15.54
CA VAL A 22 -0.64 -9.27 -15.69
C VAL A 22 0.18 -9.31 -16.98
N ARG A 23 -0.40 -8.90 -18.11
CA ARG A 23 0.33 -8.86 -19.39
C ARG A 23 1.56 -7.95 -19.31
N ILE A 24 1.43 -6.77 -18.72
CA ILE A 24 2.55 -5.83 -18.52
C ILE A 24 3.64 -6.46 -17.65
N ALA A 25 3.26 -7.14 -16.56
CA ALA A 25 4.23 -7.84 -15.70
C ALA A 25 4.98 -8.94 -16.47
N GLU A 26 4.29 -9.73 -17.27
CA GLU A 26 4.88 -10.82 -18.07
C GLU A 26 5.80 -10.29 -19.17
N GLU A 27 5.32 -9.35 -19.99
CA GLU A 27 6.08 -8.75 -21.11
C GLU A 27 7.37 -8.08 -20.65
N ASN A 28 7.35 -7.48 -19.45
CA ASN A 28 8.48 -6.75 -18.88
C ASN A 28 9.25 -7.56 -17.83
N LYS A 29 8.93 -8.85 -17.64
CA LYS A 29 9.59 -9.77 -16.69
C LYS A 29 9.66 -9.20 -15.27
N LEU A 30 8.59 -8.56 -14.83
CA LEU A 30 8.49 -8.02 -13.47
C LEU A 30 8.38 -9.15 -12.46
N GLU A 31 9.10 -9.05 -11.35
CA GLU A 31 9.02 -10.00 -10.25
C GLU A 31 7.73 -9.77 -9.45
N ILE A 32 6.68 -10.52 -9.81
CA ILE A 32 5.39 -10.55 -9.13
C ILE A 32 5.16 -11.98 -8.62
N SER A 33 4.91 -12.12 -7.33
CA SER A 33 4.68 -13.41 -6.70
C SER A 33 3.31 -13.98 -7.08
N SER A 34 3.19 -15.30 -6.95
CA SER A 34 1.91 -15.99 -7.13
C SER A 34 0.82 -15.51 -6.17
N PHE A 35 1.18 -14.92 -5.03
CA PHE A 35 0.22 -14.37 -4.08
C PHE A 35 -0.37 -13.06 -4.62
N GLU A 36 0.48 -12.15 -5.11
CA GLU A 36 0.03 -10.89 -5.70
C GLU A 36 -0.85 -11.14 -6.93
N LEU A 37 -0.50 -12.11 -7.79
CA LEU A 37 -1.33 -12.50 -8.93
C LEU A 37 -2.72 -13.02 -8.50
N LYS A 38 -2.80 -13.76 -7.39
CA LYS A 38 -4.07 -14.25 -6.82
C LYS A 38 -4.84 -13.19 -6.02
N SER A 39 -4.27 -12.00 -5.84
CA SER A 39 -4.86 -10.89 -5.11
C SER A 39 -5.01 -9.65 -6.00
N PRO A 40 -5.94 -9.65 -6.99
CA PRO A 40 -6.07 -8.58 -7.97
C PRO A 40 -6.06 -7.14 -7.40
N PRO A 41 -6.69 -6.85 -6.24
CA PRO A 41 -6.68 -5.50 -5.67
C PRO A 41 -5.30 -5.01 -5.18
N LEU A 42 -4.27 -5.85 -5.14
CA LEU A 42 -2.92 -5.47 -4.72
C LEU A 42 -2.00 -5.16 -5.92
N LEU A 43 -2.29 -5.72 -7.09
CA LEU A 43 -1.41 -5.66 -8.26
C LEU A 43 -1.12 -4.24 -8.73
N HIS A 44 -2.08 -3.32 -8.59
CA HIS A 44 -1.90 -1.93 -9.01
C HIS A 44 -0.76 -1.23 -8.26
N GLY A 45 -0.51 -1.61 -7.01
CA GLY A 45 0.65 -1.14 -6.25
C GLY A 45 1.92 -1.78 -6.77
N PHE A 46 1.98 -3.12 -6.79
CA PHE A 46 3.20 -3.88 -7.12
C PHE A 46 3.72 -3.71 -8.54
N ILE A 47 2.86 -3.28 -9.48
CA ILE A 47 3.23 -2.95 -10.86
C ILE A 47 3.21 -1.43 -11.08
N GLY A 48 2.62 -0.66 -10.16
CA GLY A 48 2.45 0.78 -10.27
C GLY A 48 3.76 1.54 -10.32
N ASP A 49 4.81 1.06 -9.64
CA ASP A 49 6.14 1.66 -9.69
C ASP A 49 6.77 1.56 -11.09
N TYR A 50 6.65 0.41 -11.74
CA TYR A 50 7.09 0.22 -13.12
C TYR A 50 6.31 1.14 -14.07
N LEU A 51 4.98 1.19 -13.95
CA LEU A 51 4.13 2.04 -14.79
C LEU A 51 4.49 3.52 -14.65
N VAL A 52 4.68 3.98 -13.41
CA VAL A 52 5.03 5.37 -13.14
C VAL A 52 6.42 5.73 -13.67
N SER A 53 7.38 4.81 -13.52
CA SER A 53 8.72 4.98 -14.09
C SER A 53 8.68 5.08 -15.62
N ARG A 54 7.96 4.16 -16.28
CA ARG A 54 7.82 4.10 -17.73
C ARG A 54 7.12 5.34 -18.32
N ASP A 55 6.00 5.74 -17.74
CA ASP A 55 5.09 6.71 -18.36
C ASP A 55 5.40 8.17 -17.96
N PHE A 56 6.05 8.38 -16.83
CA PHE A 56 6.37 9.72 -16.31
C PHE A 56 7.89 9.99 -16.19
N ASN A 57 8.75 9.06 -16.59
CA ASN A 57 10.22 9.16 -16.46
C ASN A 57 10.70 9.42 -15.02
N ILE A 58 9.97 8.90 -14.02
CA ILE A 58 10.33 9.02 -12.61
C ILE A 58 11.24 7.84 -12.22
N SER A 59 12.44 8.15 -11.75
CA SER A 59 13.45 7.12 -11.42
C SER A 59 13.84 7.11 -9.94
N GLU A 60 13.31 8.04 -9.13
CA GLU A 60 13.66 8.18 -7.73
C GLU A 60 13.22 6.94 -6.92
N PRO A 61 14.16 6.13 -6.38
CA PRO A 61 13.81 4.85 -5.76
C PRO A 61 12.87 5.00 -4.56
N LYS A 62 12.94 6.12 -3.84
CA LYS A 62 12.05 6.40 -2.72
C LYS A 62 10.60 6.59 -3.17
N ILE A 63 10.36 7.25 -4.31
CA ILE A 63 9.00 7.47 -4.85
C ILE A 63 8.44 6.14 -5.34
N LEU A 64 9.24 5.41 -6.14
CA LEU A 64 8.87 4.12 -6.69
C LEU A 64 8.55 3.09 -5.60
N LYS A 65 9.39 3.01 -4.56
CA LYS A 65 9.14 2.13 -3.40
C LYS A 65 7.86 2.49 -2.66
N ALA A 66 7.60 3.78 -2.43
CA ALA A 66 6.37 4.23 -1.76
C ALA A 66 5.12 3.83 -2.55
N ILE A 67 5.15 3.98 -3.89
CA ILE A 67 4.07 3.56 -4.79
C ILE A 67 3.92 2.03 -4.76
N LYS A 68 5.02 1.28 -4.88
CA LYS A 68 5.00 -0.19 -4.91
C LYS A 68 4.28 -0.78 -3.68
N PHE A 69 4.61 -0.25 -2.51
CA PHE A 69 4.17 -0.81 -1.23
C PHE A 69 3.03 -0.03 -0.55
N HIS A 70 2.40 0.95 -1.21
CA HIS A 70 1.34 1.76 -0.55
C HIS A 70 0.13 0.93 -0.09
N THR A 71 -0.12 -0.24 -0.70
CA THR A 71 -1.27 -1.10 -0.39
C THR A 71 -1.09 -1.91 0.88
N ILE A 72 0.11 -2.47 1.08
CA ILE A 72 0.42 -3.42 2.16
C ILE A 72 1.46 -2.91 3.17
N GLY A 73 2.24 -1.90 2.81
CA GLY A 73 3.39 -1.40 3.56
C GLY A 73 4.60 -2.34 3.54
N TYR A 74 5.57 -2.04 4.39
CA TYR A 74 6.76 -2.86 4.62
C TYR A 74 7.31 -2.62 6.05
N CYS A 75 8.18 -3.50 6.56
CA CYS A 75 8.77 -3.32 7.89
C CYS A 75 9.64 -2.06 7.94
N ASP A 76 9.64 -1.34 9.06
CA ASP A 76 10.43 -0.13 9.24
C ASP A 76 10.16 0.95 8.16
N MET A 77 8.89 1.11 7.76
CA MET A 77 8.46 2.21 6.88
C MET A 77 8.98 3.56 7.37
N SER A 78 9.48 4.36 6.43
CA SER A 78 9.86 5.75 6.72
C SER A 78 8.65 6.57 7.20
N PRO A 79 8.85 7.69 7.89
CA PRO A 79 7.76 8.59 8.25
C PRO A 79 6.89 8.97 7.04
N GLU A 80 7.50 9.21 5.88
CA GLU A 80 6.80 9.57 4.65
C GLU A 80 5.97 8.41 4.07
N ASP A 81 6.49 7.19 4.10
CA ASP A 81 5.74 6.02 3.64
C ASP A 81 4.55 5.72 4.56
N LYS A 82 4.72 5.91 5.88
CA LYS A 82 3.60 5.83 6.84
C LYS A 82 2.54 6.87 6.52
N ILE A 83 2.95 8.10 6.21
CA ILE A 83 2.01 9.17 5.81
C ILE A 83 1.22 8.73 4.58
N LEU A 84 1.88 8.26 3.52
CA LEU A 84 1.19 7.81 2.30
C LEU A 84 0.24 6.65 2.59
N PHE A 85 0.74 5.58 3.24
CA PHE A 85 -0.02 4.38 3.56
C PHE A 85 -1.27 4.69 4.38
N ILE A 86 -1.12 5.50 5.45
CA ILE A 86 -2.24 5.90 6.30
C ILE A 86 -3.21 6.79 5.52
N SER A 87 -2.69 7.75 4.75
CA SER A 87 -3.52 8.71 4.01
C SER A 87 -4.46 8.03 3.01
N ASP A 88 -4.02 7.00 2.27
CA ASP A 88 -4.90 6.21 1.39
C ASP A 88 -6.10 5.59 2.15
N LYS A 89 -5.89 5.22 3.42
CA LYS A 89 -6.96 4.64 4.25
C LYS A 89 -7.89 5.71 4.82
N ILE A 90 -7.39 6.90 5.15
CA ILE A 90 -8.15 7.90 5.91
C ILE A 90 -8.45 9.19 5.14
N GLU A 91 -8.16 9.27 3.85
CA GLU A 91 -8.46 10.46 3.04
C GLU A 91 -9.94 10.85 3.14
N LYS A 92 -10.26 12.13 2.89
CA LYS A 92 -11.58 12.71 3.23
C LYS A 92 -12.78 12.00 2.60
N SER A 93 -12.57 11.37 1.43
CA SER A 93 -13.61 10.61 0.71
C SER A 93 -13.99 9.30 1.42
N ARG A 94 -13.10 8.75 2.26
CA ARG A 94 -13.29 7.45 2.92
C ARG A 94 -14.31 7.58 4.05
N ASN A 95 -15.45 6.91 3.91
CA ASN A 95 -16.50 6.91 4.91
C ASN A 95 -16.79 5.48 5.38
N TYR A 96 -16.09 5.06 6.43
CA TYR A 96 -16.29 3.78 7.09
C TYR A 96 -16.19 3.94 8.60
N ASP A 97 -16.72 2.97 9.34
CA ASP A 97 -16.75 3.01 10.80
C ASP A 97 -15.33 3.12 11.39
N GLY A 98 -15.12 4.10 12.26
CA GLY A 98 -13.81 4.41 12.85
C GLY A 98 -12.87 5.29 12.02
N ALA A 99 -13.23 5.71 10.78
CA ALA A 99 -12.37 6.57 9.96
C ALA A 99 -12.05 7.92 10.63
N GLU A 100 -13.03 8.57 11.27
CA GLU A 100 -12.81 9.83 12.02
C GLU A 100 -11.87 9.65 13.21
N CYS A 101 -11.98 8.54 13.93
CA CYS A 101 -11.08 8.21 15.03
C CYS A 101 -9.64 8.04 14.53
N LEU A 102 -9.46 7.35 13.40
CA LEU A 102 -8.14 7.20 12.77
C LEU A 102 -7.57 8.53 12.28
N ARG A 103 -8.40 9.43 11.73
CA ARG A 103 -7.99 10.80 11.35
C ARG A 103 -7.48 11.60 12.54
N ALA A 104 -8.24 11.60 13.64
CA ALA A 104 -7.83 12.27 14.87
C ALA A 104 -6.55 11.65 15.46
N LEU A 105 -6.41 10.33 15.38
CA LEU A 105 -5.25 9.61 15.87
C LEU A 105 -3.99 9.87 15.03
N ALA A 106 -4.11 9.94 13.71
CA ALA A 106 -3.01 10.23 12.79
C ALA A 106 -2.32 11.56 13.11
N LEU A 107 -3.09 12.58 13.49
CA LEU A 107 -2.59 13.90 13.90
C LEU A 107 -1.91 13.91 15.27
N LYS A 108 -2.23 12.93 16.14
CA LYS A 108 -1.68 12.83 17.50
C LYS A 108 -0.45 11.93 17.57
N ASN A 109 -0.52 10.75 16.95
CA ASN A 109 0.55 9.76 16.95
C ASN A 109 0.43 8.84 15.74
N ILE A 110 1.29 9.06 14.74
CA ILE A 110 1.27 8.31 13.49
C ILE A 110 1.58 6.81 13.66
N ASN A 111 2.44 6.44 14.63
CA ASN A 111 2.78 5.04 14.87
C ASN A 111 1.61 4.29 15.53
N LEU A 112 0.91 4.91 16.47
CA LEU A 112 -0.30 4.35 17.06
C LEU A 112 -1.44 4.27 16.03
N CYS A 113 -1.55 5.27 15.14
CA CYS A 113 -2.47 5.22 14.01
C CYS A 113 -2.14 4.05 13.07
N LEU A 114 -0.86 3.84 12.74
CA LEU A 114 -0.40 2.73 11.92
C LEU A 114 -0.82 1.38 12.52
N LEU A 115 -0.60 1.18 13.81
CA LEU A 115 -1.01 -0.02 14.54
C LEU A 115 -2.52 -0.28 14.40
N GLU A 116 -3.35 0.73 14.65
CA GLU A 116 -4.81 0.59 14.53
C GLU A 116 -5.28 0.38 13.08
N VAL A 117 -4.62 0.99 12.09
CA VAL A 117 -4.89 0.71 10.66
C VAL A 117 -4.60 -0.75 10.32
N TYR A 118 -3.45 -1.29 10.73
CA TYR A 118 -3.13 -2.71 10.49
C TYR A 118 -4.10 -3.64 11.20
N LYS A 119 -4.44 -3.36 12.46
CA LYS A 119 -5.42 -4.12 13.23
C LYS A 119 -6.79 -4.16 12.52
N ASN A 120 -7.28 -3.01 12.06
CA ASN A 120 -8.54 -2.92 11.33
C ASN A 120 -8.49 -3.69 10.00
N ASN A 121 -7.39 -3.58 9.25
CA ASN A 121 -7.20 -4.31 8.00
C ASN A 121 -7.17 -5.83 8.23
N ILE A 122 -6.47 -6.31 9.26
CA ILE A 122 -6.42 -7.73 9.64
C ILE A 122 -7.80 -8.26 10.01
N ILE A 123 -8.55 -7.52 10.84
CA ILE A 123 -9.93 -7.89 11.20
C ILE A 123 -10.83 -7.92 9.96
N TYR A 124 -10.70 -6.95 9.05
CA TYR A 124 -11.46 -6.90 7.81
C TYR A 124 -11.17 -8.12 6.91
N ILE A 125 -9.89 -8.42 6.66
CA ILE A 125 -9.46 -9.55 5.82
C ILE A 125 -9.97 -10.87 6.40
N THR A 126 -9.78 -11.07 7.70
CA THR A 126 -10.18 -12.32 8.38
C THR A 126 -11.69 -12.50 8.45
N LYS A 127 -12.47 -11.45 8.74
CA LYS A 127 -13.94 -11.50 8.69
C LYS A 127 -14.47 -11.87 7.30
N GLY A 128 -13.77 -11.43 6.25
CA GLY A 128 -14.12 -11.73 4.87
C GLY A 128 -13.64 -13.09 4.35
N ASN A 129 -12.92 -13.88 5.15
CA ASN A 129 -12.22 -15.10 4.70
C ASN A 129 -11.32 -14.86 3.47
N ASN A 130 -10.74 -13.65 3.37
CA ASN A 130 -9.88 -13.26 2.26
C ASN A 130 -8.43 -13.70 2.49
N LEU A 131 -7.68 -13.85 1.40
CA LEU A 131 -6.23 -14.08 1.47
C LEU A 131 -5.54 -12.89 2.15
N MET A 132 -4.62 -13.19 3.08
CA MET A 132 -3.79 -12.19 3.74
C MET A 132 -2.36 -12.28 3.22
N HIS A 133 -1.83 -11.15 2.73
CA HIS A 133 -0.46 -11.11 2.25
C HIS A 133 0.52 -11.49 3.37
N PRO A 134 1.51 -12.38 3.14
CA PRO A 134 2.43 -12.83 4.19
C PRO A 134 3.15 -11.68 4.90
N ASP A 135 3.53 -10.65 4.14
CA ASP A 135 4.17 -9.45 4.71
C ASP A 135 3.28 -8.69 5.69
N THR A 136 1.94 -8.74 5.57
CA THR A 136 1.04 -8.10 6.54
C THR A 136 1.26 -8.64 7.95
N VAL A 137 1.47 -9.96 8.09
CA VAL A 137 1.76 -10.60 9.38
C VAL A 137 3.14 -10.19 9.90
N ARG A 138 4.15 -10.15 9.01
CA ARG A 138 5.51 -9.72 9.36
C ARG A 138 5.51 -8.27 9.86
N ILE A 139 4.81 -7.38 9.16
CA ILE A 139 4.72 -5.96 9.51
C ILE A 139 3.96 -5.79 10.83
N TRP A 140 2.84 -6.50 11.02
CA TRP A 140 2.11 -6.50 12.28
C TRP A 140 3.00 -6.87 13.47
N ASN A 141 3.77 -7.96 13.35
CA ASN A 141 4.67 -8.40 14.42
C ASN A 141 5.79 -7.37 14.69
N ASN A 142 6.36 -6.75 13.64
CA ASN A 142 7.35 -5.68 13.78
C ASN A 142 6.77 -4.45 14.50
N ILE A 143 5.54 -4.03 14.17
CA ILE A 143 4.88 -2.90 14.87
C ILE A 143 4.62 -3.23 16.35
N CYS A 144 4.26 -4.49 16.65
CA CYS A 144 4.03 -4.95 18.03
C CYS A 144 5.31 -5.21 18.83
N GLY A 145 6.50 -5.09 18.23
CA GLY A 145 7.79 -5.33 18.89
C GLY A 145 8.21 -6.80 18.97
N GLY A 146 7.60 -7.68 18.16
CA GLY A 146 7.91 -9.12 18.11
C GLY A 146 9.01 -9.52 17.14
N ILE A 147 9.62 -8.56 16.42
CA ILE A 147 10.72 -8.73 15.46
C ILE A 147 11.64 -7.53 15.56
#